data_AF-A0A147KBU3-F1
#
_entry.id   AF-A0A147KBU3-F1
#
_cell.length_a   1.000
_cell.length_b   1.000
_cell.length_c   1.000
_cell.angle_alpha   90.00
_cell.angle_beta   90.00
_cell.angle_gamma   90.00
#
_symmetry.space_group_name_H-M   'P 1'
#
loop_
_entity.id
_entity.type
_entity.pdbx_description
1 polymer ?
#
loop_
_entity_poly.entity_id
_entity_poly.type
_entity_poly.pdbx_seq_one_letter_code
_entity_poly.pdbx_strand_id
1 'polypeptide(L)' 'MGRYISIFLLFVFAGTVLLFGVPLVMGDLVGEFDRVIGNLVIFFGSFIITQLFYIMDILKKNTN' A
#
# COMPACT_ATOMS: atom_id res chain seq x y z
N MET A 1 13.11 4.34 11.94
CA MET A 1 11.77 3.71 12.00
C MET A 1 10.69 4.60 11.38
N GLY A 2 10.61 5.90 11.72
CA GLY A 2 9.56 6.81 11.22
C GLY A 2 9.36 6.84 9.71
N ARG A 3 10.45 6.87 8.91
CA ARG A 3 10.38 6.86 7.44
C ARG A 3 9.58 5.68 6.87
N TYR A 4 9.76 4.48 7.42
CA TYR A 4 9.10 3.26 6.91
C TYR A 4 7.62 3.25 7.26
N ILE A 5 7.26 3.75 8.45
CA ILE A 5 5.86 3.92 8.86
C ILE A 5 5.17 4.94 7.96
N SER A 6 5.85 6.05 7.61
CA SER A 6 5.32 7.03 6.66
C SER A 6 5.10 6.44 5.27
N ILE A 7 6.04 5.62 4.78
CA ILE A 7 5.89 4.91 3.50
C ILE A 7 4.70 3.95 3.55
N PHE A 8 4.59 3.15 4.61
CA PHE A 8 3.46 2.24 4.80
C PHE A 8 2.13 2.97 4.78
N LEU A 9 1.98 4.01 5.60
CA LEU A 9 0.76 4.81 5.66
C LEU A 9 0.46 5.48 4.32
N LEU A 10 1.46 6.00 3.61
CA LEU A 10 1.28 6.59 2.29
C LEU A 10 0.68 5.57 1.31
N PHE A 11 1.22 4.36 1.25
CA PHE A 11 0.71 3.30 0.37
C PHE A 11 -0.67 2.81 0.77
N VAL A 12 -0.95 2.68 2.08
CA VAL A 12 -2.29 2.34 2.58
C VAL A 12 -3.29 3.42 2.15
N PHE A 13 -3.02 4.69 2.45
CA PHE A 13 -3.93 5.78 2.09
C PHE A 13 -4.11 5.91 0.58
N ALA A 14 -3.04 5.84 -0.20
CA ALA A 14 -3.13 5.89 -1.67
C ALA A 14 -3.95 4.71 -2.21
N GLY A 15 -3.72 3.50 -1.71
CA GLY A 15 -4.48 2.31 -2.08
C GLY A 15 -5.97 2.45 -1.74
N THR A 16 -6.30 2.90 -0.53
CA THR A 16 -7.67 3.13 -0.09
C THR A 16 -8.35 4.21 -0.94
N VAL A 17 -7.68 5.34 -1.19
CA VAL A 17 -8.20 6.41 -2.05
C VAL A 17 -8.47 5.91 -3.45
N LEU A 18 -7.62 5.04 -4.01
CA LEU A 18 -7.87 4.44 -5.33
C LEU A 18 -9.05 3.45 -5.29
N LEU A 19 -9.10 2.57 -4.29
CA LEU A 19 -10.15 1.55 -4.19
C LEU A 19 -11.55 2.15 -4.06
N PHE A 20 -11.69 3.26 -3.32
CA PHE A 20 -12.98 3.92 -3.12
C PHE A 20 -13.21 5.11 -4.06
N GLY A 21 -12.15 5.84 -4.43
CA GLY A 21 -12.24 7.02 -5.29
C GLY A 21 -12.48 6.70 -6.76
N VAL A 22 -11.89 5.62 -7.28
CA VAL A 22 -12.09 5.24 -8.69
C VAL A 22 -13.55 4.84 -8.97
N PRO A 23 -14.20 3.96 -8.19
CA PRO A 23 -15.61 3.62 -8.41
C PRO A 23 -16.56 4.80 -8.25
N LEU A 24 -16.24 5.79 -7.39
CA LEU A 24 -17.04 7.00 -7.25
C LEU A 24 -17.11 7.83 -8.54
N VAL A 25 -16.04 7.81 -9.34
CA VAL A 25 -15.96 8.60 -10.60
C VAL A 25 -16.40 7.76 -11.81
N MET A 26 -16.08 6.47 -11.83
CA MET A 26 -16.33 5.59 -12.99
C MET A 26 -17.65 4.80 -12.91
N GLY A 27 -18.39 4.90 -11.80
CA GLY A 27 -19.58 4.10 -11.53
C GLY A 27 -19.24 2.83 -10.75
N ASP A 28 -20.27 2.18 -10.17
CA ASP A 28 -20.12 1.04 -9.26
C ASP A 28 -19.67 -0.24 -9.99
N LEU A 29 -18.40 -0.25 -10.38
CA LEU A 29 -17.72 -1.32 -11.11
C LEU A 29 -17.12 -2.39 -10.19
N VAL A 30 -17.11 -2.13 -8.87
CA VAL A 30 -16.38 -2.95 -7.88
C VAL A 30 -17.36 -3.43 -6.82
N GLY A 31 -17.70 -4.71 -6.88
CA GLY A 31 -18.62 -5.36 -5.95
C GLY A 31 -18.06 -5.43 -4.53
N GLU A 32 -18.92 -5.74 -3.56
CA GLU A 32 -18.53 -5.80 -2.14
C GLU A 32 -17.39 -6.80 -1.87
N PHE A 33 -17.42 -7.96 -2.55
CA PHE A 33 -16.37 -8.98 -2.46
C PHE A 33 -15.01 -8.46 -2.98
N ASP A 34 -15.01 -7.73 -4.09
CA ASP A 34 -13.80 -7.15 -4.69
C ASP A 34 -13.20 -6.06 -3.79
N ARG A 35 -14.04 -5.32 -3.05
CA ARG A 35 -13.58 -4.32 -2.07
C ARG A 35 -12.88 -4.98 -0.88
N VAL A 36 -13.41 -6.11 -0.39
CA VAL A 36 -12.79 -6.86 0.71
C VAL A 36 -11.42 -7.40 0.28
N ILE A 37 -11.34 -8.02 -0.90
CA ILE A 37 -10.07 -8.50 -1.46
C ILE A 37 -9.11 -7.33 -1.71
N GLY A 38 -9.59 -6.23 -2.27
CA GLY A 38 -8.81 -5.02 -2.51
C GLY A 38 -8.17 -4.47 -1.26
N ASN A 39 -8.92 -4.40 -0.15
CA ASN A 39 -8.37 -3.97 1.15
C ASN A 39 -7.27 -4.90 1.68
N LEU A 40 -7.45 -6.22 1.55
CA LEU A 40 -6.40 -7.18 1.92
C LEU A 40 -5.14 -6.99 1.06
N VAL A 41 -5.30 -6.83 -0.25
CA VAL A 41 -4.20 -6.58 -1.18
C VAL A 41 -3.49 -5.26 -0.86
N ILE A 42 -4.21 -4.19 -0.54
CA ILE A 42 -3.62 -2.91 -0.14
C ILE A 42 -2.81 -3.07 1.15
N PHE A 43 -3.36 -3.76 2.15
CA PHE A 43 -2.67 -3.93 3.44
C PHE A 43 -1.41 -4.79 3.32
N PHE A 44 -1.51 -5.97 2.69
CA PHE A 44 -0.35 -6.84 2.51
C PHE A 44 0.64 -6.28 1.50
N GLY A 45 0.17 -5.67 0.41
CA GLY A 45 1.02 -5.02 -0.59
C GLY A 45 1.82 -3.86 -0.02
N SER A 46 1.17 -2.96 0.73
CA SER A 46 1.84 -1.84 1.40
C SER A 46 2.85 -2.32 2.46
N PHE A 47 2.53 -3.40 3.18
CA PHE A 47 3.47 -4.02 4.11
C PHE A 47 4.71 -4.56 3.39
N ILE A 48 4.53 -5.37 2.34
CA ILE A 48 5.63 -5.94 1.54
C ILE A 48 6.52 -4.82 0.97
N ILE A 49 5.93 -3.80 0.35
CA ILE A 49 6.67 -2.67 -0.22
C ILE A 49 7.50 -1.98 0.86
N THR A 50 6.92 -1.75 2.04
CA THR A 50 7.62 -1.12 3.16
C THR A 50 8.80 -1.96 3.63
N GLN A 51 8.64 -3.27 3.72
CA GLN A 51 9.73 -4.20 4.08
C GLN A 51 10.85 -4.19 3.03
N LEU A 52 10.51 -4.13 1.74
CA LEU A 52 11.51 -4.01 0.67
C LEU A 52 12.34 -2.72 0.82
N PHE A 53 11.70 -1.58 1.10
CA PHE A 53 12.42 -0.34 1.37
C PHE A 53 13.33 -0.42 2.59
N TYR A 54 12.90 -1.12 3.64
CA TYR A 54 13.71 -1.35 4.83
C TYR A 54 14.95 -2.21 4.52
N ILE A 55 14.77 -3.33 3.82
CA ILE A 55 15.87 -4.23 3.43
C ILE A 55 16.87 -3.49 2.53
N MET A 56 16.38 -2.72 1.54
CA MET A 56 17.25 -1.92 0.67
C MET A 56 18.11 -0.91 1.43
N ASP A 57 17.57 -0.27 2.47
CA ASP A 57 18.33 0.67 3.30
C ASP A 57 19.42 -0.04 4.11
N ILE A 58 19.12 -1.22 4.66
CA ILE A 58 20.11 -2.04 5.38
C ILE A 58 21.24 -2.45 4.42
N LEU A 59 20.91 -2.98 3.25
CA LEU A 59 21.91 -3.41 2.27
C LEU A 59 22.82 -2.25 1.84
N LYS A 60 22.24 -1.07 1.61
CA LYS A 60 23.02 0.14 1.29
C LYS A 60 23.94 0.58 2.42
N LYS A 61 23.51 0.44 3.67
CA LYS A 61 24.34 0.73 4.85
C LYS A 61 25.45 -0.28 5.09
N ASN A 62 25.28 -1.52 4.62
CA ASN A 62 26.25 -2.60 4.81
C ASN A 62 27.25 -2.71 3.64
N THR A 63 26.96 -2.02 2.52
CA THR A 63 27.81 -1.99 1.32
C THR A 63 28.76 -0.79 1.31
N ASN A 64 28.47 0.26 2.08
CA ASN A 64 29.36 1.40 2.34
C ASN A 64 30.02 1.25 3.71
#